data_AF-A0A257W167-F1
#
_entry.id   AF-A0A257W167-F1
#
_cell.length_a   1.000
_cell.length_b   1.000
_cell.length_c   1.000
_cell.angle_alpha   90.00
_cell.angle_beta   90.00
_cell.angle_gamma   90.00
#
_symmetry.space_group_name_H-M   'P 1'
#
loop_
_entity.id
_entity.type
_entity.pdbx_description
1 polymer ?
#
loop_
_entity_poly.entity_id
_entity_poly.type
_entity_poly.pdbx_seq_one_letter_code
_entity_poly.pdbx_strand_id
1 'polypeptide(L)'
;MAPGDALEPVFYNYKTKVHDLSLQGVVTLNNIRFHKSKTGINLYGFGGVGATIYEARVNALNGNTPYDFSSAVAGANVYKNRKDTRKELRNILDDSYETLADNQGTRRPKLFGKTLKPTGTIGVGVAFKLSNRVNLAIEDRHTFTKDDLLDGQRWQEQDLGNPSLTRDFDSYNFASVGLNINLGAKSVEPLWWVNPLDYAYQEIRKPQMMILPKPVLPDEDGDGVTDQFDQEQTPAGCPVDAHGVSRDTDGDGIPDCKDKELVTPTLWQPVDADGVGTPKCPDSTCFENYMLTKKGDCENALGALPSISFAANSARLSDDATRLLAIVA
;
A
#
# COMPACT_ATOMS: atom_id res chain seq x y z
N MET A 1 -54.07 44.45 6.13
CA MET A 1 -53.88 44.77 4.71
C MET A 1 -55.23 44.59 4.03
N ALA A 2 -55.76 45.63 3.39
CA ALA A 2 -57.11 45.67 2.84
C ALA A 2 -57.10 45.17 1.39
N PRO A 3 -58.22 44.65 0.83
CA PRO A 3 -58.26 44.19 -0.55
C PRO A 3 -57.95 45.37 -1.51
N GLY A 4 -56.79 45.32 -2.17
CA GLY A 4 -56.31 46.36 -3.09
C GLY A 4 -54.85 46.79 -2.90
N ASP A 5 -54.17 46.32 -1.86
CA ASP A 5 -52.75 46.61 -1.66
C ASP A 5 -51.89 45.94 -2.76
N ALA A 6 -50.98 46.71 -3.36
CA ALA A 6 -50.10 46.24 -4.43
C ALA A 6 -49.19 45.10 -3.94
N LEU A 7 -48.89 44.14 -4.83
CA LEU A 7 -47.91 43.09 -4.55
C LEU A 7 -46.54 43.74 -4.27
N GLU A 8 -46.16 43.76 -3.00
CA GLU A 8 -44.86 44.27 -2.58
C GLU A 8 -43.80 43.18 -2.77
N PRO A 9 -42.75 43.43 -3.57
CA PRO A 9 -41.67 42.47 -3.72
C PRO A 9 -40.91 42.28 -2.40
N VAL A 10 -40.78 41.04 -1.95
CA VAL A 10 -40.05 40.70 -0.72
C VAL A 10 -38.56 40.50 -1.03
N PHE A 11 -37.70 41.23 -0.31
CA PHE A 11 -36.25 41.10 -0.43
C PHE A 11 -35.67 40.45 0.82
N TYR A 12 -35.06 39.27 0.66
CA TYR A 12 -34.35 38.59 1.73
C TYR A 12 -33.07 39.35 2.07
N ASN A 13 -33.03 39.96 3.26
CA ASN A 13 -31.91 40.76 3.73
C ASN A 13 -31.61 40.46 5.19
N TYR A 14 -31.04 39.29 5.44
CA TYR A 14 -30.75 38.78 6.78
C TYR A 14 -29.29 38.38 6.93
N LYS A 15 -28.85 38.31 8.19
CA LYS A 15 -27.57 37.75 8.61
C LYS A 15 -27.78 36.96 9.88
N THR A 16 -27.36 35.70 9.82
CA THR A 16 -27.50 34.78 10.94
C THR A 16 -26.15 34.52 11.59
N LYS A 17 -26.05 34.78 12.89
CA LYS A 17 -24.89 34.41 13.70
C LYS A 17 -25.17 33.07 14.35
N VAL A 18 -24.33 32.08 14.03
CA VAL A 18 -24.49 30.69 14.47
C VAL A 18 -23.30 30.29 15.34
N HIS A 19 -23.58 29.71 16.50
CA HIS A 19 -22.63 29.02 17.36
C HIS A 19 -23.03 27.55 17.40
N ASP A 20 -22.13 26.67 16.99
CA ASP A 20 -22.44 25.26 16.82
C ASP A 20 -21.53 24.42 17.72
N LEU A 21 -22.13 23.61 18.59
CA LEU A 21 -21.43 22.65 19.43
C LEU A 21 -21.93 21.25 19.10
N SER A 22 -21.06 20.41 18.53
CA SER A 22 -21.42 19.07 18.07
C SER A 22 -20.44 18.01 18.54
N LEU A 23 -20.95 16.85 18.92
CA LEU A 23 -20.15 15.64 19.12
C LEU A 23 -20.29 14.76 17.88
N GLN A 24 -19.17 14.48 17.20
CA GLN A 24 -19.15 13.78 15.92
C GLN A 24 -18.32 12.50 16.02
N GLY A 25 -18.85 11.41 15.48
CA GLY A 25 -18.10 10.20 15.19
C GLY A 25 -17.53 10.26 13.77
N VAL A 26 -16.28 9.85 13.60
CA VAL A 26 -15.59 9.81 12.31
C VAL A 26 -15.37 8.35 11.90
N VAL A 27 -15.77 8.00 10.69
CA VAL A 27 -15.59 6.68 10.08
C VAL A 27 -14.75 6.83 8.83
N THR A 28 -13.58 6.19 8.82
CA THR A 28 -12.62 6.28 7.72
C THR A 28 -12.73 5.05 6.81
N LEU A 29 -12.75 5.26 5.49
CA LEU A 29 -12.85 4.20 4.48
C LEU A 29 -11.48 3.68 4.03
N ASN A 30 -10.40 4.00 4.76
CA ASN A 30 -9.04 3.68 4.36
C ASN A 30 -8.72 2.17 4.31
N ASN A 31 -9.65 1.31 4.77
CA ASN A 31 -9.50 -0.14 4.85
C ASN A 31 -9.99 -0.91 3.60
N ILE A 32 -10.42 -0.25 2.54
CA ILE A 32 -11.00 -0.96 1.37
C ILE A 32 -9.90 -1.57 0.46
N ARG A 33 -8.64 -1.14 0.57
CA ARG A 33 -7.52 -1.66 -0.24
C ARG A 33 -6.47 -2.37 0.62
N PHE A 34 -6.74 -3.61 0.98
CA PHE A 34 -5.84 -4.48 1.78
C PHE A 34 -4.45 -4.71 1.16
N HIS A 35 -4.25 -4.41 -0.13
CA HIS A 35 -3.00 -4.70 -0.86
C HIS A 35 -1.98 -3.55 -0.85
N LYS A 36 -2.33 -2.37 -0.36
CA LYS A 36 -1.38 -1.24 -0.25
C LYS A 36 -1.10 -0.95 1.23
N SER A 37 0.18 -0.89 1.60
CA SER A 37 0.59 -0.59 2.98
C SER A 37 0.36 0.88 3.37
N LYS A 38 0.43 1.81 2.40
CA LYS A 38 0.22 3.24 2.63
C LYS A 38 -0.58 3.89 1.50
N THR A 39 -1.64 4.60 1.87
CA THR A 39 -2.46 5.42 0.97
C THR A 39 -2.24 6.90 1.30
N GLY A 40 -1.97 7.72 0.29
CA GLY A 40 -1.79 9.17 0.46
C GLY A 40 -3.11 9.96 0.54
N ILE A 41 -4.25 9.26 0.39
CA ILE A 41 -5.59 9.82 0.38
C ILE A 41 -6.43 9.00 1.35
N ASN A 42 -7.12 9.67 2.26
CA ASN A 42 -8.07 9.07 3.20
C ASN A 42 -9.45 9.69 2.97
N LEU A 43 -10.42 8.87 2.59
CA LEU A 43 -11.83 9.26 2.48
C LEU A 43 -12.52 8.88 3.79
N TYR A 44 -13.24 9.81 4.39
CA TYR A 44 -13.96 9.56 5.64
C TYR A 44 -15.32 10.25 5.63
N GLY A 45 -16.27 9.62 6.32
CA GLY A 45 -17.55 10.21 6.66
C GLY A 45 -17.57 10.55 8.15
N PHE A 46 -18.29 11.59 8.51
CA PHE A 46 -18.53 11.92 9.90
C PHE A 46 -19.99 12.26 10.13
N GLY A 47 -20.47 11.93 11.32
CA GLY A 47 -21.87 12.08 11.69
C GLY A 47 -21.99 12.28 13.18
N GLY A 48 -22.90 13.15 13.58
CA GLY A 48 -22.98 13.59 14.96
C GLY A 48 -24.28 14.25 15.32
N VAL A 49 -24.45 14.42 16.63
CA VAL A 49 -25.52 15.21 17.23
C VAL A 49 -24.91 16.36 18.00
N GLY A 50 -25.59 17.49 17.99
CA GLY A 50 -25.11 18.72 18.59
C GLY A 50 -26.24 19.61 19.04
N ALA A 51 -25.85 20.81 19.45
CA ALA A 51 -26.75 21.90 19.69
C ALA A 51 -26.20 23.16 19.03
N THR A 52 -27.08 23.84 18.32
CA THR A 52 -26.78 25.08 17.61
C THR A 52 -27.53 26.22 18.27
N ILE A 53 -26.82 27.29 18.57
CA ILE A 53 -27.34 28.54 19.08
C ILE A 53 -27.28 29.55 17.94
N TYR A 54 -28.42 30.10 17.54
CA TYR A 54 -28.45 31.04 16.43
C TYR A 54 -29.27 32.30 16.72
N GLU A 55 -28.92 33.37 16.01
CA GLU A 55 -29.58 34.67 16.05
C GLU A 55 -29.59 35.25 14.65
N ALA A 56 -30.77 35.35 14.04
CA ALA A 56 -30.99 36.02 12.77
C ALA A 56 -31.30 37.50 12.99
N ARG A 57 -30.66 38.37 12.20
CA ARG A 57 -30.88 39.82 12.19
C ARG A 57 -31.14 40.29 10.77
N VAL A 58 -32.06 41.21 10.60
CA VAL A 58 -32.34 41.84 9.31
C VAL A 58 -31.63 43.18 9.22
N ASN A 59 -31.19 43.52 8.00
CA ASN A 59 -30.69 44.86 7.76
C ASN A 59 -31.86 45.76 7.36
N ALA A 60 -32.20 46.70 8.24
CA ALA A 60 -33.29 47.67 8.06
C ALA A 60 -32.71 49.08 8.12
N LEU A 61 -33.17 49.96 7.23
CA LEU A 61 -32.74 51.35 7.20
C LEU A 61 -33.08 52.00 8.55
N ASN A 62 -32.06 52.60 9.18
CA ASN A 62 -32.16 53.24 10.50
C ASN A 62 -32.84 52.35 11.56
N GLY A 63 -32.69 51.02 11.46
CA GLY A 63 -33.15 50.07 12.46
C GLY A 63 -34.66 49.77 12.50
N ASN A 64 -35.48 50.37 11.63
CA ASN A 64 -36.93 50.07 11.63
C ASN A 64 -37.66 50.32 10.30
N THR A 65 -37.00 50.91 9.29
CA THR A 65 -37.63 51.22 8.00
C THR A 65 -37.18 50.26 6.90
N PRO A 66 -38.08 49.78 6.03
CA PRO A 66 -37.69 49.00 4.85
C PRO A 66 -36.83 49.83 3.89
N TYR A 67 -35.87 49.18 3.21
CA TYR A 67 -35.15 49.82 2.12
C TYR A 67 -36.01 49.87 0.86
N ASP A 68 -35.89 50.97 0.12
CA ASP A 68 -36.45 51.07 -1.22
C ASP A 68 -35.48 50.45 -2.24
N PHE A 69 -35.87 49.30 -2.80
CA PHE A 69 -35.11 48.59 -3.82
C PHE A 69 -35.60 48.87 -5.25
N SER A 70 -36.55 49.79 -5.44
CA SER A 70 -37.19 50.05 -6.75
C SER A 70 -36.19 50.38 -7.86
N SER A 71 -35.12 51.10 -7.56
CA SER A 71 -34.07 51.43 -8.54
C SER A 71 -33.20 50.23 -8.92
N ALA A 72 -32.84 49.38 -7.95
CA ALA A 72 -32.02 48.19 -8.16
C ALA A 72 -32.78 47.06 -8.90
N VAL A 73 -34.11 47.08 -8.83
CA VAL A 73 -34.99 46.04 -9.39
C VAL A 73 -35.39 46.34 -10.84
N ALA A 74 -35.29 47.59 -11.29
CA ALA A 74 -35.63 48.01 -12.65
C ALA A 74 -34.83 47.28 -13.77
N GLY A 75 -33.69 46.67 -13.43
CA GLY A 75 -32.88 45.83 -14.32
C GLY A 75 -32.56 44.42 -13.76
N ALA A 76 -33.31 43.96 -12.75
CA ALA A 76 -33.11 42.65 -12.14
C ALA A 76 -33.35 41.50 -13.15
N ASN A 77 -32.77 40.33 -12.89
CA ASN A 77 -32.85 39.11 -13.72
C ASN A 77 -32.11 39.12 -15.08
N VAL A 78 -31.30 40.15 -15.38
CA VAL A 78 -30.38 40.13 -16.53
C VAL A 78 -28.97 39.76 -16.09
N TYR A 79 -28.50 38.55 -16.44
CA TYR A 79 -27.19 38.03 -16.01
C TYR A 79 -26.01 38.98 -16.34
N LYS A 80 -26.09 39.71 -17.46
CA LYS A 80 -25.06 40.66 -17.90
C LYS A 80 -24.88 41.84 -16.94
N ASN A 81 -25.96 42.32 -16.31
CA ASN A 81 -25.96 43.52 -15.47
C ASN A 81 -25.75 43.22 -13.98
N ARG A 82 -25.52 41.95 -13.61
CA ARG A 82 -25.39 41.51 -12.22
C ARG A 82 -24.35 42.28 -11.40
N LYS A 83 -23.28 42.77 -12.04
CA LYS A 83 -22.20 43.51 -11.36
C LYS A 83 -22.69 44.90 -10.96
N ASP A 84 -23.44 45.55 -11.83
CA ASP A 84 -23.97 46.89 -11.62
C ASP A 84 -25.10 46.85 -10.58
N THR A 85 -26.03 45.88 -10.69
CA THR A 85 -27.07 45.65 -9.68
C THR A 85 -26.47 45.36 -8.29
N ARG A 86 -25.40 44.55 -8.21
CA ARG A 86 -24.71 44.30 -6.93
C ARG A 86 -24.05 45.54 -6.35
N LYS A 87 -23.52 46.43 -7.20
CA LYS A 87 -22.90 47.69 -6.75
C LYS A 87 -23.97 48.65 -6.24
N GLU A 88 -25.10 48.73 -6.92
CA GLU A 88 -26.25 49.53 -6.49
C GLU A 88 -26.82 49.03 -5.16
N LEU A 89 -27.03 47.72 -5.00
CA LEU A 89 -27.46 47.13 -3.73
C LEU A 89 -26.49 47.45 -2.58
N ARG A 90 -25.18 47.40 -2.82
CA ARG A 90 -24.16 47.78 -1.81
C ARG A 90 -24.18 49.27 -1.44
N ASN A 91 -24.67 50.14 -2.33
CA ASN A 91 -24.80 51.56 -2.04
C ASN A 91 -26.07 51.87 -1.23
N ILE A 92 -27.12 51.05 -1.41
CA ILE A 92 -28.40 51.21 -0.69
C ILE A 92 -28.31 50.63 0.72
N LEU A 93 -27.63 49.48 0.88
CA LEU A 93 -27.49 48.79 2.16
C LEU A 93 -26.36 49.37 3.01
N ASP A 94 -26.61 49.59 4.30
CA ASP A 94 -25.62 50.07 5.27
C ASP A 94 -24.87 48.94 6.02
N ASP A 95 -25.16 47.68 5.69
CA ASP A 95 -24.62 46.46 6.31
C ASP A 95 -24.65 46.43 7.87
N SER A 96 -25.57 47.16 8.49
CA SER A 96 -25.63 47.35 9.95
C SER A 96 -26.28 46.16 10.70
N TYR A 97 -27.26 45.48 10.10
CA TYR A 97 -27.95 44.30 10.65
C TYR A 97 -28.38 44.47 12.12
N GLU A 98 -29.03 45.59 12.42
CA GLU A 98 -29.33 45.99 13.79
C GLU A 98 -30.63 45.41 14.34
N THR A 99 -31.57 45.06 13.45
CA THR A 99 -32.92 44.64 13.84
C THR A 99 -32.98 43.12 14.02
N LEU A 100 -33.59 42.65 15.10
CA LEU A 100 -33.82 41.22 15.29
C LEU A 100 -34.85 40.72 14.27
N ALA A 101 -34.52 39.63 13.57
CA ALA A 101 -35.47 38.94 12.71
C ALA A 101 -36.50 38.17 13.54
N ASP A 102 -37.54 37.63 12.90
CA ASP A 102 -38.53 36.82 13.60
C ASP A 102 -37.85 35.61 14.25
N ASN A 103 -38.23 35.33 15.49
CA ASN A 103 -37.66 34.25 16.28
C ASN A 103 -38.77 33.47 16.99
N GLN A 104 -38.41 32.31 17.53
CA GLN A 104 -39.37 31.41 18.19
C GLN A 104 -39.95 31.96 19.52
N GLY A 105 -39.69 33.23 19.86
CA GLY A 105 -40.26 33.91 21.02
C GLY A 105 -39.92 33.21 22.33
N THR A 106 -40.88 33.09 23.23
CA THR A 106 -40.74 32.38 24.53
C THR A 106 -40.94 30.87 24.41
N ARG A 107 -41.33 30.35 23.24
CA ARG A 107 -41.73 28.94 23.07
C ARG A 107 -40.57 27.97 22.93
N ARG A 108 -39.33 28.47 22.80
CA ARG A 108 -38.13 27.65 22.65
C ARG A 108 -37.06 28.04 23.68
N PRO A 109 -36.23 27.08 24.11
CA PRO A 109 -35.16 27.36 25.04
C PRO A 109 -34.19 28.38 24.42
N LYS A 110 -33.78 29.35 25.22
CA LYS A 110 -32.78 30.34 24.86
C LYS A 110 -31.52 30.15 25.69
N LEU A 111 -30.36 30.31 25.05
CA LEU A 111 -29.07 30.33 25.71
C LEU A 111 -28.36 31.62 25.30
N PHE A 112 -27.87 32.40 26.28
CA PHE A 112 -27.35 33.76 26.07
C PHE A 112 -28.32 34.70 25.34
N GLY A 113 -29.64 34.52 25.54
CA GLY A 113 -30.69 35.31 24.86
C GLY A 113 -30.98 34.88 23.41
N LYS A 114 -30.31 33.84 22.90
CA LYS A 114 -30.41 33.36 21.52
C LYS A 114 -31.11 32.01 21.45
N THR A 115 -31.72 31.67 20.32
CA THR A 115 -32.47 30.41 20.15
C THR A 115 -31.51 29.23 20.20
N LEU A 116 -31.77 28.26 21.08
CA LEU A 116 -31.01 27.01 21.20
C LEU A 116 -31.81 25.86 20.55
N LYS A 117 -31.18 25.10 19.65
CA LYS A 117 -31.78 23.92 19.04
C LYS A 117 -30.85 22.72 19.03
N PRO A 118 -31.35 21.51 19.32
CA PRO A 118 -30.61 20.29 19.03
C PRO A 118 -30.52 20.11 17.52
N THR A 119 -29.35 19.76 17.02
CA THR A 119 -29.05 19.66 15.59
C THR A 119 -28.34 18.36 15.26
N GLY A 120 -28.54 17.89 14.04
CA GLY A 120 -27.86 16.71 13.50
C GLY A 120 -26.87 17.15 12.43
N THR A 121 -25.63 16.67 12.51
CA THR A 121 -24.59 16.97 11.52
C THR A 121 -24.20 15.70 10.78
N ILE A 122 -24.08 15.80 9.47
CA ILE A 122 -23.46 14.77 8.63
C ILE A 122 -22.46 15.44 7.70
N GLY A 123 -21.37 14.75 7.38
CA GLY A 123 -20.40 15.28 6.45
C GLY A 123 -19.51 14.20 5.88
N VAL A 124 -18.83 14.60 4.82
CA VAL A 124 -17.83 13.79 4.14
C VAL A 124 -16.58 14.61 3.98
N GLY A 125 -15.43 13.96 4.12
CA GLY A 125 -14.13 14.60 4.02
C GLY A 125 -13.13 13.74 3.27
N VAL A 126 -12.23 14.44 2.58
CA VAL A 126 -11.05 13.84 1.95
C VAL A 126 -9.83 14.47 2.59
N ALA A 127 -8.97 13.64 3.18
CA ALA A 127 -7.68 14.06 3.69
C ALA A 127 -6.56 13.58 2.78
N PHE A 128 -5.63 14.47 2.47
CA PHE A 128 -4.40 14.22 1.72
C PHE A 128 -3.21 14.27 2.67
N LYS A 129 -2.34 13.28 2.57
CA LYS A 129 -1.09 13.25 3.33
C LYS A 129 -0.02 14.04 2.58
N LEU A 130 0.41 15.18 3.12
CA LEU A 130 1.52 15.97 2.57
C LEU A 130 2.86 15.50 3.13
N SER A 131 2.90 15.18 4.44
CA SER A 131 4.04 14.60 5.12
C SER A 131 3.58 13.71 6.28
N ASN A 132 4.52 13.08 6.99
CA ASN A 132 4.16 12.29 8.19
C ASN A 132 3.60 13.16 9.33
N ARG A 133 3.81 14.48 9.27
CA ARG A 133 3.36 15.44 10.30
C ARG A 133 2.29 16.41 9.83
N VAL A 134 2.11 16.59 8.53
CA VAL A 134 1.18 17.57 7.97
C VAL A 134 0.24 16.88 6.99
N ASN A 135 -1.06 17.13 7.17
CA ASN A 135 -2.08 16.69 6.25
C ASN A 135 -3.05 17.84 5.93
N LEU A 136 -3.67 17.75 4.76
CA LEU A 136 -4.66 18.70 4.27
C LEU A 136 -6.00 17.98 4.20
N ALA A 137 -7.00 18.47 4.91
CA ALA A 137 -8.36 17.98 4.90
C ALA A 137 -9.25 18.94 4.13
N ILE A 138 -10.10 18.39 3.26
CA ILE A 138 -11.21 19.11 2.66
C ILE A 138 -12.47 18.42 3.16
N GLU A 139 -13.34 19.16 3.81
CA GLU A 139 -14.53 18.63 4.48
C GLU A 139 -15.76 19.42 4.02
N ASP A 140 -16.82 18.72 3.69
CA ASP A 140 -18.15 19.30 3.51
C ASP A 140 -19.06 18.78 4.62
N ARG A 141 -19.55 19.71 5.44
CA ARG A 141 -20.41 19.44 6.59
C ARG A 141 -21.78 20.03 6.36
N HIS A 142 -22.81 19.21 6.47
CA HIS A 142 -24.20 19.61 6.41
C HIS A 142 -24.84 19.49 7.79
N THR A 143 -25.50 20.56 8.24
CA THR A 143 -26.16 20.60 9.56
C THR A 143 -27.66 20.82 9.41
N PHE A 144 -28.43 19.87 9.91
CA PHE A 144 -29.87 19.92 9.96
C PHE A 144 -30.33 20.50 11.29
N THR A 145 -30.98 21.66 11.24
CA THR A 145 -31.46 22.36 12.44
C THR A 145 -32.93 22.08 12.76
N LYS A 146 -33.69 21.63 11.75
CA LYS A 146 -35.15 21.42 11.84
C LYS A 146 -35.86 22.66 12.41
N ASP A 147 -35.39 23.83 12.01
CA ASP A 147 -36.00 25.12 12.31
C ASP A 147 -36.14 25.89 11.01
N ASP A 148 -37.20 26.69 10.93
CA ASP A 148 -37.60 27.45 9.75
C ASP A 148 -37.25 28.94 9.90
N LEU A 149 -36.77 29.35 11.07
CA LEU A 149 -36.40 30.74 11.36
C LEU A 149 -34.89 30.93 11.35
N LEU A 150 -34.13 30.10 10.64
CA LEU A 150 -32.68 30.28 10.58
C LEU A 150 -32.35 31.51 9.72
N ASP A 151 -33.16 31.80 8.71
CA ASP A 151 -33.14 33.04 7.94
C ASP A 151 -33.99 34.17 8.56
N GLY A 152 -34.87 33.81 9.51
CA GLY A 152 -35.77 34.74 10.20
C GLY A 152 -37.04 35.07 9.43
N GLN A 153 -37.36 34.30 8.37
CA GLN A 153 -38.61 34.37 7.62
C GLN A 153 -39.56 33.28 8.07
N ARG A 154 -40.78 33.64 8.47
CA ARG A 154 -41.82 32.67 8.88
C ARG A 154 -42.89 32.46 7.81
N TRP A 155 -43.10 33.48 6.98
CA TRP A 155 -44.27 33.59 6.12
C TRP A 155 -43.87 33.37 4.68
N GLN A 156 -44.61 32.49 4.01
CA GLN A 156 -44.41 32.24 2.59
C GLN A 156 -44.90 33.43 1.74
N GLU A 157 -44.36 33.58 0.52
CA GLU A 157 -44.87 34.51 -0.49
C GLU A 157 -46.21 33.99 -1.06
N GLN A 158 -47.29 34.76 -0.92
CA GLN A 158 -48.63 34.33 -1.34
C GLN A 158 -49.65 35.47 -1.46
N ASP A 159 -50.78 35.13 -2.08
CA ASP A 159 -51.89 36.04 -2.39
C ASP A 159 -52.51 36.67 -1.14
N LEU A 160 -52.97 37.91 -1.34
CA LEU A 160 -53.49 38.80 -0.32
C LEU A 160 -54.60 38.14 0.52
N GLY A 161 -54.39 38.04 1.83
CA GLY A 161 -55.41 37.60 2.80
C GLY A 161 -55.31 36.14 3.29
N ASN A 162 -54.38 35.33 2.76
CA ASN A 162 -54.15 33.96 3.22
C ASN A 162 -52.72 33.76 3.74
N PRO A 163 -52.39 34.17 4.98
CA PRO A 163 -51.05 33.97 5.53
C PRO A 163 -50.79 32.48 5.75
N SER A 164 -49.79 31.93 5.05
CA SER A 164 -49.32 30.56 5.24
C SER A 164 -47.86 30.55 5.71
N LEU A 165 -47.50 29.54 6.49
CA LEU A 165 -46.15 29.38 7.02
C LEU A 165 -45.26 28.72 5.98
N THR A 166 -43.97 29.09 5.96
CA THR A 166 -42.96 28.36 5.20
C THR A 166 -42.94 26.89 5.63
N ARG A 167 -42.94 26.00 4.62
CA ARG A 167 -43.18 24.57 4.82
C ARG A 167 -41.89 23.80 5.14
N ASP A 168 -40.78 24.29 4.64
CA ASP A 168 -39.52 23.54 4.61
C ASP A 168 -38.59 24.03 5.72
N PHE A 169 -37.82 23.12 6.32
CA PHE A 169 -36.88 23.48 7.38
C PHE A 169 -35.55 23.94 6.82
N ASP A 170 -34.94 24.92 7.48
CA ASP A 170 -33.63 25.40 7.12
C ASP A 170 -32.52 24.47 7.58
N SER A 171 -31.52 24.37 6.70
CA SER A 171 -30.26 23.71 6.94
C SER A 171 -29.14 24.55 6.36
N TYR A 172 -27.93 24.36 6.86
CA TYR A 172 -26.75 25.05 6.35
C TYR A 172 -25.64 24.06 6.09
N ASN A 173 -24.82 24.38 5.08
CA ASN A 173 -23.61 23.62 4.76
C ASN A 173 -22.36 24.47 4.99
N PHE A 174 -21.27 23.79 5.36
CA PHE A 174 -19.97 24.37 5.57
C PHE A 174 -18.93 23.55 4.82
N ALA A 175 -18.41 24.12 3.74
CA ALA A 175 -17.22 23.61 3.06
C ALA A 175 -15.97 24.23 3.72
N SER A 176 -15.06 23.37 4.20
CA SER A 176 -13.86 23.80 4.90
C SER A 176 -12.62 23.14 4.34
N VAL A 177 -11.51 23.88 4.40
CA VAL A 177 -10.17 23.40 4.05
C VAL A 177 -9.31 23.55 5.30
N GLY A 178 -8.91 22.44 5.89
CA GLY A 178 -8.15 22.37 7.13
C GLY A 178 -6.75 21.85 6.90
N LEU A 179 -5.77 22.39 7.63
CA LEU A 179 -4.42 21.85 7.70
C LEU A 179 -4.20 21.27 9.08
N ASN A 180 -4.03 19.95 9.19
CA ASN A 180 -3.78 19.32 10.48
C ASN A 180 -2.30 19.01 10.67
N ILE A 181 -1.82 19.31 11.87
CA ILE A 181 -0.44 19.13 12.28
C ILE A 181 -0.41 18.07 13.38
N ASN A 182 0.27 16.95 13.10
CA ASN A 182 0.46 15.88 14.06
C ASN A 182 1.67 16.20 14.94
N LEU A 183 1.46 16.34 16.24
CA LEU A 183 2.49 16.63 17.23
C LEU A 183 2.96 15.33 17.91
N GLY A 184 4.23 14.93 17.68
CA GLY A 184 4.81 13.73 18.31
C GLY A 184 6.18 13.36 17.72
N ALA A 185 7.17 13.11 18.60
CA ALA A 185 8.57 12.86 18.20
C ALA A 185 8.89 11.37 17.95
N LYS A 186 8.17 10.44 18.59
CA LYS A 186 8.37 8.97 18.51
C LYS A 186 7.05 8.20 18.36
N SER A 187 6.00 8.85 17.88
CA SER A 187 4.68 8.24 17.71
C SER A 187 4.52 7.70 16.30
N VAL A 188 3.86 6.55 16.18
CA VAL A 188 3.32 6.07 14.91
C VAL A 188 2.41 7.14 14.29
N GLU A 189 2.34 7.16 12.97
CA GLU A 189 1.39 8.02 12.26
C GLU A 189 -0.03 7.76 12.79
N PRO A 190 -0.95 8.74 12.74
CA PRO A 190 -2.32 8.53 13.19
C PRO A 190 -2.91 7.27 12.56
N LEU A 191 -3.61 6.45 13.35
CA LEU A 191 -4.02 5.09 12.97
C LEU A 191 -4.84 5.05 11.66
N TRP A 192 -5.57 6.11 11.35
CA TRP A 192 -6.31 6.22 10.09
C TRP A 192 -5.43 6.35 8.84
N TRP A 193 -4.11 6.55 8.98
CA TRP A 193 -3.12 6.51 7.89
C TRP A 193 -2.40 5.16 7.75
N VAL A 194 -2.50 4.30 8.77
CA VAL A 194 -1.79 3.02 8.82
C VAL A 194 -2.78 1.91 8.51
N ASN A 195 -2.42 1.01 7.59
CA ASN A 195 -3.22 -0.18 7.36
C ASN A 195 -3.08 -1.12 8.59
N PRO A 196 -4.19 -1.55 9.23
CA PRO A 196 -4.12 -2.39 10.43
C PRO A 196 -3.42 -3.74 10.18
N LEU A 197 -3.40 -4.23 8.93
CA LEU A 197 -2.73 -5.48 8.58
C LEU A 197 -1.23 -5.31 8.29
N ASP A 198 -0.74 -4.07 8.13
CA ASP A 198 0.69 -3.81 7.84
C ASP A 198 1.59 -4.40 8.93
N TYR A 199 1.16 -4.32 10.20
CA TYR A 199 1.87 -4.94 11.31
C TYR A 199 1.97 -6.47 11.17
N ALA A 200 0.85 -7.14 10.90
CA ALA A 200 0.82 -8.60 10.76
C ALA A 200 1.65 -9.07 9.56
N TYR A 201 1.58 -8.36 8.43
CA TYR A 201 2.40 -8.69 7.25
C TYR A 201 3.90 -8.44 7.49
N GLN A 202 4.26 -7.39 8.24
CA GLN A 202 5.64 -7.13 8.63
C GLN A 202 6.19 -8.23 9.52
N GLU A 203 5.38 -8.70 10.48
CA GLU A 203 5.77 -9.79 11.38
C GLU A 203 5.90 -11.13 10.65
N ILE A 204 5.02 -11.44 9.68
CA ILE A 204 5.16 -12.64 8.84
C ILE A 204 6.42 -12.58 7.96
N ARG A 205 6.71 -11.41 7.36
CA ARG A 205 7.86 -11.26 6.44
C ARG A 205 9.19 -11.21 7.19
N LYS A 206 9.22 -10.61 8.37
CA LYS A 206 10.39 -10.50 9.24
C LYS A 206 9.95 -10.83 10.67
N PRO A 207 9.84 -12.11 11.00
CA PRO A 207 9.47 -12.55 12.35
C PRO A 207 10.57 -12.11 13.30
N GLN A 208 10.32 -11.02 14.04
CA GLN A 208 11.19 -10.55 15.11
C GLN A 208 10.67 -11.00 16.48
N MET A 209 9.33 -11.10 16.59
CA MET A 209 8.59 -11.46 17.78
C MET A 209 8.01 -12.89 17.67
N MET A 210 7.91 -13.46 16.47
CA MET A 210 7.57 -14.87 16.28
C MET A 210 8.80 -15.75 16.53
N ILE A 211 8.74 -16.59 17.57
CA ILE A 211 9.71 -17.66 17.81
C ILE A 211 9.39 -18.79 16.82
N LEU A 212 9.90 -18.69 15.60
CA LEU A 212 9.93 -19.84 14.71
C LEU A 212 11.05 -20.77 15.22
N PRO A 213 10.74 -22.03 15.57
CA PRO A 213 11.80 -22.98 15.86
C PRO A 213 12.70 -23.08 14.63
N LYS A 214 14.02 -22.99 14.82
CA LYS A 214 14.94 -23.27 13.72
C LYS A 214 14.62 -24.67 13.20
N PRO A 215 14.49 -24.87 11.88
CA PRO A 215 14.38 -26.22 11.36
C PRO A 215 15.65 -26.98 11.78
N VAL A 216 15.50 -27.93 12.70
CA VAL A 216 16.57 -28.85 13.06
C VAL A 216 16.55 -29.90 11.96
N LEU A 217 17.61 -29.92 11.17
CA LEU A 217 17.87 -31.03 10.26
C LEU A 217 18.76 -32.01 11.05
N PRO A 218 18.22 -33.14 11.53
CA PRO A 218 19.03 -34.16 12.17
C PRO A 218 20.01 -34.77 11.15
N ASP A 219 21.16 -35.19 11.68
CA ASP A 219 22.25 -35.89 11.01
C ASP A 219 22.65 -36.96 12.04
N GLU A 220 22.10 -38.17 11.88
CA GLU A 220 22.20 -39.26 12.87
C GLU A 220 23.58 -39.95 12.84
N ASP A 221 24.22 -40.04 11.68
CA ASP A 221 25.51 -40.70 11.48
C ASP A 221 26.73 -39.74 11.44
N GLY A 222 26.49 -38.43 11.33
CA GLY A 222 27.49 -37.38 11.49
C GLY A 222 28.42 -37.23 10.29
N ASP A 223 27.96 -37.61 9.10
CA ASP A 223 28.73 -37.59 7.86
C ASP A 223 28.71 -36.21 7.15
N GLY A 224 27.87 -35.29 7.63
CA GLY A 224 27.70 -33.93 7.10
C GLY A 224 26.54 -33.77 6.12
N VAL A 225 25.78 -34.83 5.84
CA VAL A 225 24.56 -34.87 5.05
C VAL A 225 23.38 -35.16 5.99
N THR A 226 22.38 -34.28 6.00
CA THR A 226 21.22 -34.46 6.89
C THR A 226 20.35 -35.63 6.43
N ASP A 227 19.69 -36.37 7.34
CA ASP A 227 18.92 -37.60 7.08
C ASP A 227 17.90 -37.50 5.91
N GLN A 228 17.40 -36.29 5.61
CA GLN A 228 16.45 -36.04 4.51
C GLN A 228 17.09 -36.13 3.11
N PHE A 229 18.41 -35.98 3.04
CA PHE A 229 19.22 -36.02 1.82
C PHE A 229 20.20 -37.19 1.81
N ASP A 230 20.35 -37.89 2.94
CA ASP A 230 21.14 -39.10 3.07
C ASP A 230 20.42 -40.31 2.48
N GLN A 231 21.16 -41.14 1.73
CA GLN A 231 20.70 -42.38 1.13
C GLN A 231 21.17 -43.63 1.91
N GLU A 232 22.21 -43.52 2.74
CA GLU A 232 22.83 -44.63 3.46
C GLU A 232 23.33 -44.17 4.84
N GLN A 233 22.94 -44.88 5.89
CA GLN A 233 23.54 -44.68 7.21
C GLN A 233 24.99 -45.17 7.22
N THR A 234 25.93 -44.23 7.11
CA THR A 234 27.34 -44.56 6.90
C THR A 234 28.06 -44.85 8.21
N PRO A 235 29.03 -45.77 8.21
CA PRO A 235 29.88 -45.99 9.38
C PRO A 235 30.74 -44.74 9.66
N ALA A 236 30.83 -44.36 10.93
CA ALA A 236 31.58 -43.18 11.37
C ALA A 236 33.01 -43.14 10.81
N GLY A 237 33.33 -42.09 10.05
CA GLY A 237 34.66 -41.83 9.50
C GLY A 237 34.88 -42.24 8.04
N CYS A 238 33.87 -42.81 7.36
CA CYS A 238 33.92 -43.04 5.92
C CYS A 238 33.70 -41.71 5.15
N PRO A 239 34.48 -41.42 4.10
CA PRO A 239 34.17 -40.30 3.22
C PRO A 239 32.89 -40.59 2.44
N VAL A 240 31.96 -39.64 2.43
CA VAL A 240 30.68 -39.74 1.73
C VAL A 240 30.62 -38.82 0.52
N ASP A 241 29.71 -39.13 -0.41
CA ASP A 241 29.40 -38.27 -1.54
C ASP A 241 28.35 -37.20 -1.17
N ALA A 242 27.90 -36.41 -2.15
CA ALA A 242 26.91 -35.34 -1.92
C ALA A 242 25.50 -35.85 -1.54
N HIS A 243 25.28 -37.17 -1.56
CA HIS A 243 24.00 -37.82 -1.26
C HIS A 243 24.09 -38.74 -0.02
N GLY A 244 25.18 -38.69 0.75
CA GLY A 244 25.37 -39.55 1.92
C GLY A 244 25.71 -41.01 1.58
N VAL A 245 26.11 -41.31 0.34
CA VAL A 245 26.55 -42.67 -0.02
C VAL A 245 28.05 -42.79 0.25
N SER A 246 28.44 -43.91 0.85
CA SER A 246 29.83 -44.23 1.10
C SER A 246 30.65 -44.26 -0.20
N ARG A 247 31.76 -43.50 -0.24
CA ARG A 247 32.56 -43.33 -1.46
C ARG A 247 33.29 -44.62 -1.82
N ASP A 248 33.14 -45.04 -3.07
CA ASP A 248 33.85 -46.16 -3.71
C ASP A 248 34.63 -45.59 -4.91
N THR A 249 35.96 -45.55 -4.81
CA THR A 249 36.85 -44.88 -5.76
C THR A 249 37.13 -45.73 -7.02
N ASP A 250 37.09 -47.05 -6.93
CA ASP A 250 37.42 -47.95 -8.04
C ASP A 250 36.22 -48.76 -8.58
N GLY A 251 35.07 -48.67 -7.91
CA GLY A 251 33.80 -49.25 -8.32
C GLY A 251 33.72 -50.76 -8.10
N ASP A 252 34.54 -51.32 -7.21
CA ASP A 252 34.55 -52.75 -6.91
C ASP A 252 33.39 -53.21 -5.99
N GLY A 253 32.62 -52.25 -5.45
CA GLY A 253 31.45 -52.48 -4.60
C GLY A 253 31.76 -52.48 -3.10
N ILE A 254 33.00 -52.19 -2.69
CA ILE A 254 33.41 -52.04 -1.29
C ILE A 254 33.77 -50.57 -1.04
N PRO A 255 33.15 -49.90 -0.05
CA PRO A 255 33.49 -48.50 0.24
C PRO A 255 34.96 -48.32 0.63
N ASP A 256 35.54 -47.17 0.25
CA ASP A 256 36.95 -46.78 0.46
C ASP A 256 37.42 -46.94 1.93
N CYS A 257 36.49 -46.90 2.89
CA CYS A 257 36.80 -47.04 4.32
C CYS A 257 36.95 -48.49 4.81
N LYS A 258 36.46 -49.47 4.03
CA LYS A 258 36.61 -50.91 4.29
C LYS A 258 37.57 -51.58 3.32
N ASP A 259 37.88 -50.90 2.23
CA ASP A 259 38.85 -51.35 1.24
C ASP A 259 40.30 -51.15 1.71
N LYS A 260 41.10 -52.22 1.70
CA LYS A 260 42.53 -52.18 2.02
C LYS A 260 43.38 -51.75 0.82
N GLU A 261 42.87 -51.84 -0.41
CA GLU A 261 43.51 -51.46 -1.67
C GLU A 261 42.69 -50.40 -2.40
N LEU A 262 42.75 -49.12 -1.96
CA LEU A 262 41.98 -47.97 -2.51
C LEU A 262 41.88 -47.85 -4.05
N VAL A 263 42.76 -48.51 -4.81
CA VAL A 263 42.66 -48.67 -6.26
C VAL A 263 43.06 -50.09 -6.61
N THR A 264 42.11 -51.01 -6.67
CA THR A 264 42.33 -52.34 -7.21
C THR A 264 42.38 -52.26 -8.75
N PRO A 265 43.44 -52.79 -9.40
CA PRO A 265 43.48 -52.80 -10.86
C PRO A 265 42.34 -53.68 -11.40
N THR A 266 41.59 -53.18 -12.39
CA THR A 266 40.40 -53.87 -12.97
C THR A 266 40.64 -55.31 -13.45
N LEU A 267 41.89 -55.72 -13.66
CA LEU A 267 42.25 -57.11 -13.97
C LEU A 267 42.01 -58.09 -12.81
N TRP A 268 41.89 -57.60 -11.58
CA TRP A 268 41.93 -58.37 -10.33
C TRP A 268 40.56 -58.43 -9.62
N GLN A 269 39.51 -57.94 -10.29
CA GLN A 269 38.12 -58.13 -9.88
C GLN A 269 37.62 -59.53 -10.29
N PRO A 270 36.91 -60.27 -9.41
CA PRO A 270 36.32 -59.85 -8.14
C PRO A 270 37.28 -59.84 -6.94
N VAL A 271 37.09 -58.86 -6.07
CA VAL A 271 37.80 -58.69 -4.80
C VAL A 271 37.19 -59.56 -3.69
N ASP A 272 37.96 -59.83 -2.64
CA ASP A 272 37.45 -60.45 -1.41
C ASP A 272 36.76 -59.42 -0.49
N ALA A 273 36.24 -59.86 0.66
CA ALA A 273 35.52 -58.99 1.60
C ALA A 273 36.36 -57.87 2.23
N ASP A 274 37.67 -57.86 1.99
CA ASP A 274 38.63 -56.86 2.46
C ASP A 274 39.09 -55.91 1.32
N GLY A 275 38.50 -56.00 0.12
CA GLY A 275 38.87 -55.17 -1.04
C GLY A 275 40.16 -55.60 -1.74
N VAL A 276 40.71 -56.79 -1.42
CA VAL A 276 41.96 -57.25 -2.03
C VAL A 276 41.65 -58.03 -3.30
N GLY A 277 42.24 -57.59 -4.42
CA GLY A 277 42.13 -58.28 -5.70
C GLY A 277 42.75 -59.68 -5.68
N THR A 278 42.02 -60.68 -6.18
CA THR A 278 42.57 -62.05 -6.25
C THR A 278 43.54 -62.20 -7.42
N PRO A 279 44.82 -62.60 -7.19
CA PRO A 279 45.76 -62.88 -8.27
C PRO A 279 45.29 -64.08 -9.10
N LYS A 280 45.09 -63.91 -10.41
CA LYS A 280 44.76 -65.03 -11.30
C LYS A 280 45.94 -65.96 -11.64
N CYS A 281 47.18 -65.69 -11.21
CA CYS A 281 48.33 -66.52 -11.54
C CYS A 281 49.36 -66.62 -10.41
N PRO A 282 49.74 -67.84 -9.96
CA PRO A 282 50.77 -68.05 -8.96
C PRO A 282 52.06 -68.64 -9.58
N ASP A 283 52.65 -68.03 -10.61
CA ASP A 283 54.09 -68.22 -10.88
C ASP A 283 54.67 -67.08 -11.75
N SER A 284 56.00 -66.97 -11.71
CA SER A 284 56.80 -65.91 -12.32
C SER A 284 56.96 -66.02 -13.84
N THR A 285 56.24 -66.90 -14.53
CA THR A 285 56.35 -67.06 -16.00
C THR A 285 55.41 -66.16 -16.79
N CYS A 286 54.46 -65.49 -16.13
CA CYS A 286 53.52 -64.55 -16.78
C CYS A 286 54.16 -63.20 -17.19
N PHE A 287 55.40 -62.92 -16.80
CA PHE A 287 56.06 -61.63 -17.03
C PHE A 287 57.17 -61.66 -18.11
N GLU A 288 57.29 -62.73 -18.89
CA GLU A 288 58.33 -62.86 -19.92
C GLU A 288 58.24 -61.83 -21.06
N ASN A 289 57.09 -61.17 -21.24
CA ASN A 289 56.90 -60.06 -22.19
C ASN A 289 56.46 -58.74 -21.52
N TYR A 290 56.49 -58.66 -20.20
CA TYR A 290 55.98 -57.49 -19.45
C TYR A 290 57.03 -56.80 -18.57
N MET A 291 58.28 -57.24 -18.61
CA MET A 291 59.41 -56.47 -18.09
C MET A 291 60.08 -55.68 -19.22
N LEU A 292 60.06 -54.36 -19.10
CA LEU A 292 60.67 -53.36 -19.98
C LEU A 292 62.15 -53.69 -20.30
N THR A 293 62.39 -54.52 -21.30
CA THR A 293 63.73 -54.74 -21.89
C THR A 293 63.86 -53.95 -23.19
N LYS A 294 64.23 -52.68 -23.05
CA LYS A 294 65.26 -51.97 -23.83
C LYS A 294 64.98 -50.47 -23.83
N LYS A 295 65.83 -49.75 -23.11
CA LYS A 295 66.01 -48.31 -23.27
C LYS A 295 66.52 -48.07 -24.71
N GLY A 296 65.62 -47.75 -25.64
CA GLY A 296 65.96 -47.43 -27.04
C GLY A 296 65.03 -47.96 -28.15
N ASP A 297 63.98 -48.74 -27.85
CA ASP A 297 63.15 -49.32 -28.93
C ASP A 297 62.02 -48.39 -29.44
N CYS A 298 61.54 -47.41 -28.66
CA CYS A 298 60.60 -46.41 -29.19
C CYS A 298 61.23 -45.48 -30.25
N GLU A 299 62.52 -45.16 -30.11
CA GLU A 299 63.23 -44.24 -31.00
C GLU A 299 63.66 -44.90 -32.31
N ASN A 300 63.80 -46.24 -32.34
CA ASN A 300 64.11 -47.02 -33.54
C ASN A 300 62.85 -47.57 -34.24
N ALA A 301 61.71 -47.69 -33.54
CA ALA A 301 60.42 -48.08 -34.13
C ALA A 301 59.61 -46.89 -34.68
N LEU A 302 59.77 -45.69 -34.11
CA LEU A 302 59.21 -44.44 -34.63
C LEU A 302 60.29 -43.70 -35.42
N GLY A 303 60.47 -44.06 -36.70
CA GLY A 303 61.27 -43.26 -37.62
C GLY A 303 60.80 -41.81 -37.71
N ALA A 304 61.59 -40.93 -38.34
CA ALA A 304 61.34 -39.48 -38.38
C ALA A 304 59.89 -39.13 -38.78
N LEU A 305 59.09 -38.67 -37.82
CA LEU A 305 57.70 -38.28 -38.03
C LEU A 305 57.64 -36.93 -38.76
N PRO A 306 56.84 -36.79 -39.84
CA PRO A 306 56.64 -35.52 -40.51
C PRO A 306 55.84 -34.56 -39.61
N SER A 307 56.32 -33.33 -39.46
CA SER A 307 55.59 -32.28 -38.73
C SER A 307 54.40 -31.79 -39.54
N ILE A 308 53.19 -31.87 -38.99
CA ILE A 308 51.96 -31.34 -39.60
C ILE A 308 51.56 -30.05 -38.89
N SER A 309 51.33 -29.00 -39.66
CA SER A 309 50.84 -27.72 -39.17
C SER A 309 49.37 -27.51 -39.57
N PHE A 310 48.61 -26.89 -38.67
CA PHE A 310 47.24 -26.47 -38.92
C PHE A 310 47.19 -24.97 -39.21
N ALA A 311 46.24 -24.55 -40.05
CA ALA A 311 45.96 -23.13 -40.22
C ALA A 311 45.36 -22.55 -38.92
N ALA A 312 45.63 -21.26 -38.67
CA ALA A 312 45.17 -20.60 -37.44
C ALA A 312 43.64 -20.71 -37.29
N ASN A 313 43.21 -21.15 -36.10
CA ASN A 313 41.81 -21.29 -35.69
C ASN A 313 40.99 -22.35 -36.46
N SER A 314 41.63 -23.40 -36.98
CA SER A 314 40.96 -24.56 -37.60
C SER A 314 41.59 -25.89 -37.16
N ALA A 315 40.76 -26.87 -36.80
CA ALA A 315 41.18 -28.25 -36.49
C ALA A 315 41.13 -29.19 -37.71
N ARG A 316 40.89 -28.65 -38.91
CA ARG A 316 40.81 -29.42 -40.16
C ARG A 316 42.20 -29.60 -40.77
N LEU A 317 42.60 -30.84 -41.04
CA LEU A 317 43.83 -31.19 -41.75
C LEU A 317 43.75 -30.71 -43.21
N SER A 318 44.84 -30.17 -43.75
CA SER A 318 44.95 -29.89 -45.19
C SER A 318 45.10 -31.21 -45.96
N ASP A 319 44.78 -31.18 -47.26
CA ASP A 319 44.89 -32.38 -48.09
C ASP A 319 46.33 -32.92 -48.14
N ASP A 320 47.32 -32.03 -48.10
CA ASP A 320 48.75 -32.40 -48.05
C ASP A 320 49.14 -33.01 -46.69
N ALA A 321 48.63 -32.46 -45.58
CA ALA A 321 48.84 -33.03 -44.24
C ALA A 321 48.20 -34.42 -44.11
N THR A 322 47.04 -34.61 -44.73
CA THR A 322 46.32 -35.89 -44.74
C THR A 322 47.12 -36.96 -45.50
N ARG A 323 47.76 -36.58 -46.61
CA ARG A 323 48.65 -37.48 -47.38
C ARG A 323 49.94 -37.82 -46.62
N LEU A 324 50.51 -36.88 -45.86
CA LEU A 324 51.68 -37.16 -45.03
C LEU A 324 51.37 -38.09 -43.86
N LEU A 325 50.19 -37.96 -43.22
CA LEU A 325 49.72 -38.90 -42.20
C LEU A 325 49.53 -40.32 -42.77
N ALA A 326 49.04 -40.45 -44.00
CA ALA A 326 48.84 -41.74 -44.65
C ALA A 326 50.15 -42.51 -44.95
N ILE A 327 51.32 -41.86 -44.82
CA ILE A 327 52.64 -42.51 -44.97
C ILE A 327 53.13 -43.09 -43.62
N VAL A 328 52.58 -42.62 -42.49
CA VAL A 328 53.00 -42.98 -41.13
C VAL A 328 52.04 -44.01 -40.49
N ALA A 329 50.77 -44.03 -40.90
CA ALA A 329 49.76 -44.99 -40.48
C ALA A 329 49.81 -46.28 -41.33
#